data_AF-A0A7V7BNH1-F1
#
_entry.id   AF-A0A7V7BNH1-F1
#
_cell.length_a   1.000
_cell.length_b   1.000
_cell.length_c   1.000
_cell.angle_alpha   90.00
_cell.angle_beta   90.00
_cell.angle_gamma   90.00
#
_symmetry.space_group_name_H-M   'P 1'
#
loop_
_entity.id
_entity.type
_entity.pdbx_description
1 polymer ?
#
loop_
_entity_poly.entity_id
_entity_poly.type
_entity_poly.pdbx_seq_one_letter_code
_entity_poly.pdbx_strand_id
1 'polypeptide(L)'
;MLIHLIRHATHLITYKGLKFLLDPMFSEQGTLAPVPNALNQHLNNPLSSLPVDLERLINIDAIIVTHSHRDHFDDQAIASLPKHLPLFCQPADELLIKNKGFEHVIAIEREFVWQGIELRRTEGRHGHG
;
A
#
# COMPACT_ATOMS: atom_id res chain seq x y z
N MET A 1 -18.47 0.38 8.68
CA MET A 1 -17.11 0.59 8.12
C MET A 1 -16.18 0.85 9.29
N LEU A 2 -15.00 0.25 9.30
CA LEU A 2 -13.94 0.52 10.28
C LEU A 2 -12.66 0.86 9.52
N ILE A 3 -11.96 1.91 9.94
CA ILE A 3 -10.66 2.32 9.39
C ILE A 3 -9.68 2.39 10.56
N HIS A 4 -8.58 1.66 10.44
CA HIS A 4 -7.50 1.66 11.43
C HIS A 4 -6.22 2.18 10.77
N LEU A 5 -5.74 3.34 11.22
CA LEU A 5 -4.44 3.87 10.85
C LEU A 5 -3.35 2.97 11.45
N ILE A 6 -2.45 2.47 10.61
CA ILE A 6 -1.30 1.69 11.05
C ILE A 6 -0.08 2.60 11.20
N ARG A 7 0.37 3.21 10.10
CA ARG A 7 1.52 4.12 10.06
C ARG A 7 1.54 4.83 8.71
N HIS A 8 1.73 6.16 8.71
CA HIS A 8 1.76 6.95 7.46
C HIS A 8 0.50 6.74 6.61
N ALA A 9 0.63 6.38 5.34
CA ALA A 9 -0.49 6.05 4.45
C ALA A 9 -1.05 4.62 4.66
N THR A 10 -0.38 3.77 5.45
CA THR A 10 -0.84 2.39 5.67
C THR A 10 -2.07 2.35 6.55
N HIS A 11 -3.17 1.81 6.01
CA HIS A 11 -4.44 1.63 6.73
C HIS A 11 -4.97 0.22 6.56
N LEU A 12 -5.54 -0.32 7.64
CA LEU A 12 -6.39 -1.50 7.58
C LEU A 12 -7.86 -1.06 7.56
N ILE A 13 -8.57 -1.37 6.48
CA ILE A 13 -9.95 -0.92 6.24
C ILE A 13 -10.86 -2.15 6.24
N THR A 14 -11.88 -2.16 7.09
CA THR A 14 -12.95 -3.16 7.03
C THR A 14 -14.23 -2.54 6.47
N TYR A 15 -14.65 -3.03 5.30
CA TYR A 15 -15.84 -2.55 4.59
C TYR A 15 -16.65 -3.72 4.04
N LYS A 16 -17.97 -3.73 4.32
CA LYS A 16 -18.88 -4.84 4.01
C LYS A 16 -18.36 -6.23 4.41
N GLY A 17 -17.66 -6.32 5.54
CA GLY A 17 -17.10 -7.58 6.07
C GLY A 17 -15.75 -7.99 5.46
N LEU A 18 -15.28 -7.31 4.42
CA LEU A 18 -13.97 -7.53 3.80
C LEU A 18 -12.91 -6.58 4.39
N LYS A 19 -11.69 -7.08 4.52
CA LYS A 19 -10.51 -6.36 5.00
C LYS A 19 -9.58 -6.02 3.84
N PHE A 20 -9.32 -4.73 3.69
CA PHE A 20 -8.37 -4.18 2.73
C PHE A 20 -7.15 -3.65 3.48
N LEU A 21 -5.96 -3.94 2.96
CA LEU A 21 -4.75 -3.23 3.36
C LEU A 21 -4.40 -2.19 2.31
N LEU A 22 -4.48 -0.93 2.69
CA LEU A 22 -4.16 0.22 1.86
C LEU A 22 -2.70 0.64 2.09
N ASP A 23 -1.96 0.85 1.01
CA ASP A 23 -0.61 1.42 0.97
C ASP A 23 0.36 0.85 2.02
N PRO A 24 0.67 -0.46 1.96
CA PRO A 24 1.50 -1.12 2.95
C PRO A 24 2.97 -0.71 2.89
N MET A 25 3.47 -0.18 4.00
CA MET A 25 4.89 0.13 4.23
C MET A 25 5.36 -0.56 5.52
N PHE A 26 6.13 -1.65 5.40
CA PHE A 26 6.46 -2.54 6.51
C PHE A 26 7.91 -2.47 7.00
N SER A 27 8.76 -1.65 6.38
CA SER A 27 10.16 -1.50 6.79
C SER A 27 10.27 -1.11 8.27
N GLU A 28 11.30 -1.64 8.93
CA GLU A 28 11.60 -1.31 10.32
C GLU A 28 12.05 0.14 10.45
N GLN A 29 11.82 0.72 11.64
CA GLN A 29 12.16 2.11 11.93
C GLN A 29 13.62 2.43 11.56
N GLY A 30 13.83 3.51 10.81
CA GLY A 30 15.16 4.02 10.48
C GLY A 30 15.97 3.21 9.46
N THR A 31 15.38 2.26 8.75
CA THR A 31 16.10 1.39 7.79
C THR A 31 16.20 1.95 6.37
N LEU A 32 15.33 2.88 6.00
CA LEU A 32 15.27 3.49 4.68
C LEU A 32 15.95 4.85 4.69
N ALA A 33 16.78 5.12 3.69
CA ALA A 33 17.34 6.46 3.49
C ALA A 33 16.22 7.52 3.39
N PRO A 34 16.46 8.78 3.81
CA PRO A 34 15.50 9.87 3.63
C PRO A 34 15.10 10.04 2.16
N VAL A 35 13.93 10.61 1.93
CA VAL A 35 13.53 11.04 0.58
C VAL A 35 14.50 12.14 0.14
N PRO A 36 15.19 12.05 -1.01
CA PRO A 36 16.11 13.08 -1.46
C PRO A 36 15.44 14.46 -1.53
N ASN A 37 16.20 15.51 -1.20
CA ASN A 37 15.73 16.91 -1.23
C ASN A 37 14.57 17.26 -0.27
N ALA A 38 14.20 16.38 0.65
CA ALA A 38 13.33 16.71 1.78
C ALA A 38 14.09 17.45 2.90
N LEU A 39 13.41 18.22 3.75
CA LEU A 39 14.06 19.01 4.82
C LEU A 39 14.88 18.16 5.81
N ASN A 40 14.42 16.94 6.11
CA ASN A 40 14.99 16.09 7.16
C ASN A 40 15.98 15.04 6.63
N GLN A 41 16.96 15.46 5.83
CA GLN A 41 18.00 14.54 5.28
C GLN A 41 18.85 13.82 6.34
N HIS A 42 18.76 14.21 7.61
CA HIS A 42 19.49 13.59 8.71
C HIS A 42 18.71 12.46 9.39
N LEU A 43 17.46 12.21 9.00
CA LEU A 43 16.60 11.17 9.58
C LEU A 43 16.28 10.07 8.56
N ASN A 44 16.54 8.82 8.94
CA ASN A 44 16.11 7.68 8.15
C ASN A 44 14.63 7.37 8.39
N ASN A 45 13.95 6.90 7.35
CA ASN A 45 12.56 6.49 7.37
C ASN A 45 12.43 4.97 7.65
N PRO A 46 11.25 4.51 8.06
CA PRO A 46 10.19 5.26 8.72
C PRO A 46 10.65 5.78 10.09
N LEU A 47 10.04 6.88 10.57
CA LEU A 47 10.41 7.52 11.85
C LEU A 47 9.86 6.80 13.10
N SER A 48 8.97 5.84 12.92
CA SER A 48 8.35 5.06 14.00
C SER A 48 8.23 3.60 13.59
N SER A 49 8.26 2.69 14.57
CA SER A 49 7.96 1.26 14.35
C SER A 49 6.49 1.03 14.02
N LEU A 50 6.17 -0.16 13.48
CA LEU A 50 4.78 -0.58 13.36
C LEU A 50 4.15 -0.67 14.77
N PRO A 51 2.89 -0.25 14.96
CA PRO A 51 2.22 -0.32 16.26
C PRO A 51 1.66 -1.71 16.59
N VAL A 52 1.74 -2.64 15.64
CA VAL A 52 1.23 -4.01 15.72
C VAL A 52 2.16 -4.95 14.97
N ASP A 53 2.12 -6.24 15.33
CA ASP A 53 2.87 -7.28 14.64
C ASP A 53 2.38 -7.46 13.19
N LEU A 54 3.32 -7.84 12.32
CA LEU A 54 3.10 -7.98 10.88
C LEU A 54 2.03 -9.03 10.55
N GLU A 55 1.96 -10.12 11.32
CA GLU A 55 0.98 -11.19 11.18
C GLU A 55 -0.46 -10.67 11.28
N ARG A 56 -0.68 -9.61 12.07
CA ARG A 56 -2.00 -8.99 12.22
C ARG A 56 -2.39 -8.15 11.00
N LEU A 57 -1.41 -7.69 10.22
CA LEU A 57 -1.62 -6.84 9.03
C LEU A 57 -1.88 -7.64 7.77
N ILE A 58 -1.45 -8.91 7.71
CA ILE A 58 -1.55 -9.75 6.51
C ILE A 58 -2.77 -10.69 6.49
N ASN A 59 -3.58 -10.70 7.56
CA ASN A 59 -4.89 -11.39 7.57
C ASN A 59 -5.97 -10.50 6.94
N ILE A 60 -5.93 -10.41 5.61
CA ILE A 60 -6.71 -9.50 4.77
C ILE A 60 -7.26 -10.21 3.54
N ASP A 61 -8.26 -9.61 2.90
CA ASP A 61 -8.93 -10.16 1.72
C ASP A 61 -8.42 -9.53 0.41
N ALA A 62 -7.88 -8.31 0.48
CA ALA A 62 -7.33 -7.60 -0.68
C ALA A 62 -6.30 -6.53 -0.29
N ILE A 63 -5.48 -6.15 -1.26
CA ILE A 63 -4.47 -5.08 -1.13
C ILE A 63 -4.87 -3.94 -2.06
N ILE A 64 -4.69 -2.70 -1.62
CA ILE A 64 -4.83 -1.50 -2.46
C ILE A 64 -3.51 -0.74 -2.40
N VAL A 65 -2.93 -0.44 -3.57
CA VAL A 65 -1.74 0.40 -3.71
C VAL A 65 -2.11 1.60 -4.57
N THR A 66 -2.15 2.79 -3.98
CA THR A 66 -2.50 4.03 -4.69
C THR A 66 -1.46 4.39 -5.74
N HIS A 67 -0.18 4.28 -5.37
CA HIS A 67 0.98 4.44 -6.26
C HIS A 67 2.21 3.74 -5.66
N SER A 68 3.22 3.46 -6.49
CA SER A 68 4.38 2.63 -6.13
C SER A 68 5.55 3.34 -5.42
N HIS A 69 5.34 4.53 -4.84
CA HIS A 69 6.37 5.16 -4.01
C HIS A 69 6.67 4.31 -2.78
N ARG A 70 7.93 4.33 -2.34
CA ARG A 70 8.43 3.45 -1.26
C ARG A 70 7.73 3.66 0.08
N ASP A 71 7.21 4.85 0.37
CA ASP A 71 6.44 5.11 1.60
C ASP A 71 4.98 4.63 1.51
N HIS A 72 4.54 4.15 0.34
CA HIS A 72 3.24 3.51 0.12
C HIS A 72 3.37 2.01 -0.21
N PHE A 73 4.50 1.57 -0.77
CA PHE A 73 4.73 0.17 -1.16
C PHE A 73 6.22 -0.17 -1.16
N ASP A 74 6.75 -0.61 -0.01
CA ASP A 74 8.18 -0.93 0.16
C ASP A 74 8.53 -2.41 -0.09
N ASP A 75 9.83 -2.69 -0.21
CA ASP A 75 10.32 -4.05 -0.44
C ASP A 75 9.96 -5.02 0.70
N GLN A 76 9.87 -4.53 1.94
CA GLN A 76 9.45 -5.36 3.08
C GLN A 76 7.96 -5.76 2.95
N ALA A 77 7.09 -4.83 2.52
CA ALA A 77 5.70 -5.14 2.19
C ALA A 77 5.63 -6.14 1.04
N ILE A 78 6.37 -5.90 -0.04
CA ILE A 78 6.43 -6.82 -1.18
C ILE A 78 6.84 -8.23 -0.73
N ALA A 79 7.85 -8.38 0.14
CA ALA A 79 8.30 -9.69 0.61
C ALA A 79 7.28 -10.40 1.50
N SER A 80 6.48 -9.64 2.26
CA SER A 80 5.60 -10.17 3.31
C SER A 80 4.17 -10.44 2.85
N LEU A 81 3.71 -9.75 1.80
CA LEU A 81 2.31 -9.82 1.38
C LEU A 81 1.99 -11.12 0.63
N PRO A 82 0.80 -11.73 0.87
CA PRO A 82 0.37 -12.91 0.14
C PRO A 82 0.16 -12.62 -1.36
N LYS A 83 0.87 -13.36 -2.22
CA LYS A 83 0.92 -13.09 -3.67
C LYS A 83 -0.34 -13.46 -4.44
N HIS A 84 -1.15 -14.35 -3.88
CA HIS A 84 -2.40 -14.84 -4.46
C HIS A 84 -3.61 -13.91 -4.19
N LEU A 85 -3.46 -12.90 -3.31
CA LEU A 85 -4.58 -11.99 -3.03
C LEU A 85 -4.78 -11.00 -4.18
N PRO A 86 -6.02 -10.55 -4.42
CA PRO A 86 -6.28 -9.46 -5.35
C PRO A 86 -5.59 -8.18 -4.87
N LEU A 87 -4.83 -7.56 -5.77
CA LEU A 87 -4.18 -6.28 -5.55
C LEU A 87 -4.71 -5.25 -6.55
N PHE A 88 -5.31 -4.19 -6.04
CA PHE A 88 -5.83 -3.08 -6.83
C PHE A 88 -4.81 -1.95 -6.92
N CYS A 89 -4.50 -1.48 -8.13
CA CYS A 89 -3.55 -0.41 -8.35
C CYS A 89 -3.96 0.55 -9.47
N GLN A 90 -3.21 1.63 -9.66
CA GLN A 90 -3.32 2.45 -10.86
C GLN A 90 -2.68 1.75 -12.08
N PRO A 91 -3.12 2.06 -13.32
CA PRO A 91 -2.60 1.40 -14.54
C PRO A 91 -1.08 1.48 -14.70
N ALA A 92 -0.47 2.62 -14.34
CA ALA A 92 0.96 2.84 -14.48
C ALA A 92 1.82 1.87 -13.65
N ASP A 93 1.29 1.31 -12.56
CA ASP A 93 2.02 0.44 -11.65
C ASP A 93 1.78 -1.05 -11.91
N GLU A 94 0.83 -1.42 -12.80
CA GLU A 94 0.39 -2.80 -12.99
C GLU A 94 1.55 -3.75 -13.32
N LEU A 95 2.36 -3.38 -14.32
CA LEU A 95 3.49 -4.20 -14.76
C LEU A 95 4.58 -4.29 -13.69
N LEU A 96 4.84 -3.20 -12.99
CA LEU A 96 5.82 -3.17 -11.89
C LEU A 96 5.40 -4.15 -10.79
N ILE A 97 4.13 -4.13 -10.38
CA ILE A 97 3.62 -4.99 -9.31
C ILE A 97 3.58 -6.46 -9.75
N LYS A 98 3.17 -6.75 -10.99
CA LYS A 98 3.25 -8.11 -11.55
C LYS A 98 4.68 -8.65 -11.53
N ASN A 99 5.66 -7.82 -11.91
CA ASN A 99 7.08 -8.19 -11.88
C ASN A 99 7.63 -8.44 -10.46
N LYS A 100 6.94 -7.96 -9.41
CA LYS A 100 7.22 -8.26 -8.00
C LYS A 100 6.54 -9.55 -7.50
N GLY A 101 5.97 -10.35 -8.41
CA GLY A 101 5.47 -11.70 -8.18
C GLY A 101 4.02 -11.81 -7.71
N PHE A 102 3.22 -10.72 -7.78
CA PHE A 102 1.80 -10.78 -7.46
C PHE A 102 0.99 -11.40 -8.60
N GLU A 103 0.12 -12.35 -8.27
CA GLU A 103 -0.58 -13.20 -9.23
C GLU A 103 -1.87 -12.54 -9.77
N HIS A 104 -2.53 -11.74 -8.94
CA HIS A 104 -3.83 -11.13 -9.23
C HIS A 104 -3.79 -9.60 -9.11
N VAL A 105 -3.10 -8.95 -10.04
CA VAL A 105 -3.00 -7.48 -10.11
C VAL A 105 -4.11 -6.92 -11.01
N ILE A 106 -4.90 -5.99 -10.49
CA ILE A 106 -6.05 -5.38 -11.14
C ILE A 106 -5.83 -3.87 -11.23
N ALA A 107 -5.51 -3.40 -12.44
CA ALA A 107 -5.42 -1.97 -12.74
C ALA A 107 -6.82 -1.35 -12.81
N ILE A 108 -7.08 -0.34 -11.98
CA ILE A 108 -8.35 0.39 -11.99
C ILE A 108 -8.20 1.65 -12.85
N GLU A 109 -8.68 1.60 -14.09
CA GLU A 109 -8.69 2.76 -14.99
C GLU A 109 -9.54 3.90 -14.44
N ARG A 110 -10.79 3.60 -14.08
CA ARG A 110 -11.76 4.54 -13.50
C ARG A 110 -12.56 3.92 -12.38
N GLU A 111 -13.13 2.74 -12.63
CA GLU A 111 -13.95 2.02 -11.67
C GLU A 111 -13.79 0.51 -11.84
N PHE A 112 -13.98 -0.23 -10.76
CA PHE A 112 -13.98 -1.68 -10.74
C PHE A 112 -14.90 -2.19 -9.63
N VAL A 113 -15.66 -3.26 -9.88
CA VAL A 113 -16.53 -3.86 -8.86
C VAL A 113 -15.96 -5.19 -8.41
N TRP A 114 -15.69 -5.30 -7.11
CA TRP A 114 -15.20 -6.51 -6.47
C TRP A 114 -16.11 -6.88 -5.29
N GLN A 115 -16.66 -8.09 -5.28
CA GLN A 115 -17.50 -8.58 -4.16
C GLN A 115 -18.64 -7.60 -3.79
N GLY A 116 -19.25 -6.93 -4.79
CA GLY A 116 -20.30 -5.93 -4.57
C GLY A 116 -19.82 -4.61 -3.94
N ILE A 117 -18.51 -4.36 -3.93
CA ILE A 117 -17.87 -3.10 -3.55
C ILE A 117 -17.35 -2.45 -4.83
N GLU A 118 -17.76 -1.21 -5.07
CA GLU A 118 -17.27 -0.41 -6.17
C GLU A 118 -16.04 0.39 -5.72
N LEU A 119 -14.91 0.16 -6.37
CA LEU A 119 -13.69 0.94 -6.23
C LEU A 119 -13.64 1.95 -7.37
N ARG A 120 -13.58 3.25 -7.06
CA ARG A 120 -13.41 4.32 -8.05
C ARG A 120 -12.05 4.98 -7.86
N ARG A 121 -11.22 4.97 -8.90
CA ARG A 121 -9.95 5.69 -8.91
C ARG A 121 -10.21 7.16 -9.18
N THR A 122 -9.68 8.02 -8.32
CA THR A 122 -9.69 9.47 -8.51
C THR A 122 -8.31 9.96 -8.87
N GLU A 123 -8.22 10.93 -9.77
CA GLU A 123 -6.94 11.56 -10.11
C GLU A 123 -6.47 12.52 -9.02
N GLY A 124 -5.15 12.67 -8.91
CA GLY A 124 -4.50 13.60 -7.99
C GLY A 124 -3.19 14.11 -8.59
N ARG A 125 -2.76 15.32 -8.21
CA ARG A 125 -1.48 15.89 -8.61
C ARG A 125 -0.48 15.79 -7.47
N HIS A 126 0.53 14.93 -7.61
CA HIS A 126 1.55 14.70 -6.59
C HIS A 126 2.74 15.67 -6.75
N GLY A 127 2.48 16.97 -6.60
CA GLY A 127 3.47 18.04 -6.72
C GLY A 127 3.61 18.64 -8.13
N HIS A 128 4.41 19.70 -8.25
CA HIS A 128 4.74 20.36 -9.53
C HIS A 128 6.14 20.00 -10.04
N GLY A 129 6.95 19.31 -9.22
CA GLY A 129 8.41 19.36 -9.33
C GLY A 129 8.97 20.52 -8.52
#